data_AF-A0A7X9XJW8-F1
#
_entry.id   AF-A0A7X9XJW8-F1
#
_cell.length_a   1.000
_cell.length_b   1.000
_cell.length_c   1.000
_cell.angle_alpha   90.00
_cell.angle_beta   90.00
_cell.angle_gamma   90.00
#
_symmetry.space_group_name_H-M   'P 1'
#
loop_
_entity.id
_entity.type
_entity.pdbx_description
1 polymer ?
#
loop_
_entity_poly.entity_id
_entity_poly.type
_entity_poly.pdbx_seq_one_letter_code
_entity_poly.pdbx_strand_id
1 'polypeptide(L)' 'MKTENYEWDIELVEAMKSEMVNKKLPLHIQTGITFRAECGNLMMPVQIDYPDDFDLNTVLCGVINKTYILK' A
#
# COMPACT_ATOMS: atom_id res chain seq x y z
N MET A 1 -18.15 -2.44 -0.75
CA MET A 1 -16.89 -1.83 -1.20
C MET A 1 -16.35 -1.07 -0.02
N LYS A 2 -15.07 -1.24 0.30
CA LYS A 2 -14.38 -0.56 1.40
C LYS A 2 -13.43 0.48 0.83
N THR A 3 -13.29 1.57 1.56
CA THR A 3 -12.32 2.63 1.32
C THR A 3 -11.54 2.84 2.61
N GLU A 4 -10.22 2.74 2.53
CA GLU A 4 -9.33 2.93 3.68
C GLU A 4 -8.23 3.92 3.34
N ASN A 5 -7.83 4.71 4.34
CA ASN A 5 -6.81 5.73 4.21
C ASN A 5 -5.62 5.38 5.09
N TYR A 6 -4.42 5.53 4.53
CA TYR A 6 -3.16 5.21 5.16
C TYR A 6 -2.11 6.28 4.87
N GLU A 7 -1.04 6.27 5.65
CA GLU A 7 0.19 6.98 5.35
C GLU A 7 1.30 5.94 5.25
N TRP A 8 1.83 5.72 4.05
CA TRP A 8 2.81 4.68 3.78
C TRP A 8 4.15 5.27 3.35
N ASP A 9 5.21 4.57 3.69
CA ASP A 9 6.53 4.79 3.09
C ASP A 9 6.46 4.61 1.56
N ILE A 10 7.23 5.41 0.82
CA ILE A 10 7.19 5.42 -0.64
C ILE A 10 7.55 4.06 -1.25
N GLU A 11 8.51 3.33 -0.67
CA GLU A 11 8.91 2.02 -1.20
C GLU A 11 7.76 1.02 -1.10
N LEU A 12 6.99 1.07 -0.01
CA LEU A 12 5.79 0.26 0.16
C LEU A 12 4.69 0.63 -0.85
N VAL A 13 4.49 1.92 -1.11
CA VAL A 13 3.51 2.39 -2.11
C VAL A 13 3.85 1.86 -3.51
N GLU A 14 5.10 1.99 -3.93
CA GLU A 14 5.57 1.53 -5.24
C GLU A 14 5.49 0.00 -5.36
N ALA A 15 5.91 -0.72 -4.32
CA ALA A 15 5.80 -2.17 -4.27
C ALA A 15 4.35 -2.65 -4.36
N MET A 16 3.43 -1.99 -3.64
CA MET A 16 2.01 -2.34 -3.68
C MET A 16 1.38 -2.05 -5.05
N LYS A 17 1.73 -0.91 -5.69
CA LYS A 17 1.29 -0.62 -7.07
C LYS A 17 1.79 -1.67 -8.06
N SER A 18 3.03 -2.12 -7.92
CA SER A 18 3.60 -3.20 -8.74
C SER A 18 2.88 -4.52 -8.52
N GLU A 19 2.65 -4.93 -7.26
CA GLU A 19 1.93 -6.17 -6.93
C GLU A 19 0.49 -6.14 -7.47
N MET A 20 -0.20 -5.00 -7.35
CA MET A 20 -1.54 -4.76 -7.90
C MET A 20 -1.58 -5.02 -9.42
N VAL A 21 -0.63 -4.45 -10.17
CA VAL A 21 -0.55 -4.63 -11.63
C VAL A 21 -0.19 -6.07 -11.98
N ASN A 22 0.82 -6.65 -11.34
CA ASN A 22 1.33 -7.98 -11.66
C ASN A 22 0.30 -9.08 -11.37
N LYS A 23 -0.44 -8.97 -10.27
CA LYS A 23 -1.45 -9.95 -9.87
C LYS A 23 -2.86 -9.60 -10.30
N LYS A 24 -3.05 -8.46 -10.97
CA LYS A 24 -4.36 -7.92 -11.38
C LYS A 24 -5.32 -7.87 -10.19
N LEU A 25 -4.85 -7.33 -9.06
CA LEU A 25 -5.64 -7.28 -7.83
C LEU A 25 -6.87 -6.38 -8.03
N PRO A 26 -8.02 -6.73 -7.45
CA PRO A 26 -9.26 -5.96 -7.58
C PRO A 26 -9.27 -4.77 -6.62
N LEU A 27 -8.22 -3.96 -6.61
CA LEU A 27 -8.12 -2.77 -5.75
C LEU A 27 -7.65 -1.57 -6.57
N HIS A 28 -7.99 -0.37 -6.10
CA HIS A 28 -7.55 0.89 -6.67
C HIS A 28 -6.77 1.68 -5.63
N ILE A 29 -5.64 2.26 -6.02
CA ILE A 29 -4.78 3.05 -5.13
C ILE A 29 -4.71 4.48 -5.66
N GLN A 30 -5.10 5.43 -4.82
CA GLN A 30 -4.91 6.85 -5.03
C GLN A 30 -3.85 7.38 -4.07
N THR A 31 -2.94 8.21 -4.58
CA THR A 31 -1.81 8.72 -3.80
C THR A 31 -1.79 10.23 -3.75
N GLY A 32 -1.51 10.77 -2.57
CA GLY A 32 -1.33 12.20 -2.33
C GLY A 32 0.10 12.69 -2.60
N ILE A 33 0.39 13.90 -2.09
CA ILE A 33 1.72 14.52 -2.16
C ILE A 33 2.61 13.91 -1.08
N THR A 34 3.89 13.69 -1.40
CA THR A 34 4.88 13.18 -0.44
C THR A 34 5.17 14.18 0.67
N PHE A 35 5.39 13.68 1.88
CA PHE A 35 5.77 14.48 3.03
C PHE A 35 6.78 13.73 3.90
N ARG A 36 7.56 14.47 4.68
CA ARG A 36 8.51 13.88 5.63
C ARG A 36 7.83 13.73 6.99
N ALA A 37 7.76 12.51 7.50
CA ALA A 37 7.19 12.21 8.81
C ALA A 37 8.14 12.63 9.95
N GLU A 38 7.63 12.68 11.18
CA GLU A 38 8.44 13.00 12.36
C GLU A 38 9.63 12.04 12.56
N CYS A 39 9.48 10.78 12.18
CA CYS A 39 10.56 9.78 12.20
C CYS A 39 11.62 9.98 11.12
N GLY A 40 11.47 10.99 10.25
CA GLY A 40 12.39 11.31 9.17
C GLY A 40 12.13 10.55 7.86
N ASN A 41 11.26 9.54 7.88
CA ASN A 41 10.88 8.77 6.69
C ASN A 41 10.05 9.62 5.72
N LEU A 42 10.19 9.34 4.42
CA LEU A 42 9.42 10.00 3.39
C LEU A 42 8.15 9.17 3.14
N MET A 43 7.02 9.71 3.56
CA MET A 43 5.72 9.05 3.49
C MET A 43 4.82 9.71 2.44
N MET A 44 3.76 9.00 2.08
CA MET A 44 2.76 9.42 1.12
C MET A 44 1.37 9.03 1.63
N PRO A 45 0.38 9.94 1.60
CA PRO A 45 -1.01 9.58 1.86
C PRO A 45 -1.52 8.63 0.77
N VAL A 46 -2.21 7.57 1.19
CA VAL A 46 -2.73 6.53 0.30
C VAL A 46 -4.20 6.29 0.63
N GLN A 47 -5.06 6.39 -0.37
CA GLN A 47 -6.43 5.89 -0.29
C GLN A 47 -6.53 4.60 -1.11
N ILE A 48 -7.16 3.57 -0.54
CA ILE A 48 -7.33 2.27 -1.18
C ILE A 48 -8.80 1.90 -1.19
N ASP A 49 -9.31 1.62 -2.40
CA ASP A 49 -10.67 1.16 -2.63
C ASP A 49 -10.64 -0.31 -3.06
N TYR A 50 -11.43 -1.17 -2.40
CA TYR A 50 -11.46 -2.61 -2.69
C TYR A 50 -12.80 -3.29 -2.31
N PRO A 51 -13.13 -4.48 -2.87
CA PRO A 51 -14.32 -5.26 -2.52
C PRO A 51 -14.37 -5.69 -1.04
N ASP A 52 -15.58 -5.89 -0.49
CA ASP A 52 -15.73 -6.22 0.94
C ASP A 52 -15.15 -7.58 1.32
N ASP A 53 -15.13 -8.52 0.37
CA ASP A 53 -14.64 -9.89 0.46
C ASP A 53 -13.15 -10.04 0.10
N PHE A 54 -12.49 -8.94 -0.32
CA PHE A 54 -11.07 -8.96 -0.63
C PHE A 54 -10.22 -8.77 0.64
N ASP A 55 -9.31 -9.71 0.89
CA ASP A 55 -8.41 -9.67 2.03
C ASP A 55 -7.16 -8.82 1.74
N LEU A 56 -7.31 -7.51 1.92
CA LEU A 56 -6.22 -6.55 1.74
C LEU A 56 -5.04 -6.83 2.70
N ASN A 57 -5.31 -7.26 3.94
CA ASN A 57 -4.28 -7.48 4.95
C ASN A 57 -3.30 -8.59 4.53
N THR A 58 -3.82 -9.73 4.06
CA THR A 58 -2.95 -10.82 3.59
C THR A 58 -2.03 -10.37 2.45
N VAL A 59 -2.55 -9.59 1.50
CA VAL A 59 -1.73 -9.03 0.41
C VAL A 59 -0.69 -8.06 0.95
N LEU A 60 -1.10 -7.12 1.79
CA LEU A 60 -0.24 -6.09 2.35
C LEU A 60 0.92 -6.70 3.15
N CYS A 61 0.64 -7.67 4.02
CA CYS A 61 1.67 -8.42 4.75
C CYS A 61 2.65 -9.10 3.79
N GLY A 62 2.15 -9.71 2.72
CA GLY A 62 2.98 -10.33 1.70
C GLY A 62 3.90 -9.33 0.98
N VAL A 63 3.41 -8.13 0.69
CA VAL A 63 4.21 -7.05 0.07
C VAL A 63 5.24 -6.52 1.06
N ILE A 64 4.84 -6.20 2.30
CA ILE A 64 5.74 -5.71 3.35
C ILE A 64 6.91 -6.68 3.58
N ASN A 65 6.63 -7.98 3.73
CA ASN A 65 7.67 -8.98 3.96
C ASN A 65 8.65 -9.07 2.79
N LYS A 66 8.17 -8.93 1.55
CA LYS A 66 9.03 -8.88 0.36
C LYS A 66 9.86 -7.60 0.29
N THR A 67 9.26 -6.44 0.55
CA THR A 67 9.91 -5.13 0.44
C THR A 67 10.99 -4.93 1.49
N TYR A 68 10.71 -5.27 2.74
CA TYR A 68 11.63 -5.02 3.86
C TYR A 68 12.41 -6.26 4.32
N ILE A 69 12.28 -7.38 3.61
CA ILE A 69 12.97 -8.65 3.91
C ILE A 69 12.75 -9.06 5.38
N LEU A 70 11.51 -8.89 5.85
CA LEU A 70 11.12 -9.34 7.18
C LEU A 70 10.91 -10.85 7.09
N LYS A 71 11.75 -11.60 7.83
CA LYS A 71 11.72 -13.07 7.92
C LYS A 71 10.61 -13.55 8.84
#